data_AF-K7ZYN6-F1
#
_entry.id   AF-K7ZYN6-F1
#
_cell.length_a   1.000
_cell.length_b   1.000
_cell.length_c   1.000
_cell.angle_alpha   90.00
_cell.angle_beta   90.00
_cell.angle_gamma   90.00
#
_symmetry.space_group_name_H-M   'P 1'
#
loop_
_entity.id
_entity.type
_entity.pdbx_description
1 polymer ?
#
loop_
_entity_poly.entity_id
_entity_poly.type
_entity_poly.pdbx_seq_one_letter_code
_entity_poly.pdbx_strand_id
1 'polypeptide(L)' 'MSLSIDKKALPDGAYEYTATCREEHYHFVITGKGDTATDADHDLLRNLNDMKQRLDEVAQTGKLSA' A
#
# COMPACT_ATOMS: atom_id res chain seq x y z
N MET A 1 -1.35 13.72 -7.00
CA MET A 1 -1.10 12.34 -6.55
C MET A 1 0.34 11.95 -6.85
N SER A 2 1.22 11.97 -5.84
CA SER A 2 2.58 11.42 -5.97
C SER A 2 2.60 10.05 -5.32
N LEU A 3 2.51 9.01 -6.15
CA LEU A 3 2.73 7.64 -5.74
C LEU A 3 4.16 7.25 -6.16
N SER A 4 4.99 6.92 -5.20
CA SER A 4 6.34 6.42 -5.45
C SER A 4 6.41 4.96 -5.01
N ILE A 5 6.87 4.09 -5.91
CA ILE A 5 7.06 2.68 -5.61
C ILE A 5 8.55 2.40 -5.63
N ASP A 6 9.10 2.05 -4.47
CA ASP A 6 10.46 1.54 -4.34
C ASP A 6 10.42 0.01 -4.43
N LYS A 7 11.30 -0.57 -5.26
CA LYS A 7 11.39 -2.02 -5.44
C LYS A 7 12.78 -2.46 -5.04
N LYS A 8 12.87 -3.25 -3.96
CA LYS A 8 14.14 -3.70 -3.41
C LYS A 8 14.20 -5.22 -3.38
N ALA A 9 15.30 -5.78 -3.89
CA ALA A 9 15.64 -7.17 -3.64
C ALA A 9 16.34 -7.27 -2.28
N LEU A 10 15.86 -8.15 -1.43
CA LEU A 10 16.42 -8.44 -0.12
C LEU A 10 17.58 -9.45 -0.26
N PRO A 11 18.56 -9.41 0.66
CA PRO A 11 19.71 -10.31 0.62
C PRO A 11 19.34 -11.79 0.83
N ASP A 12 18.14 -12.07 1.34
CA ASP A 12 17.60 -13.42 1.54
C ASP A 12 17.01 -14.03 0.25
N GLY A 13 17.02 -13.28 -0.86
CA GLY A 13 16.41 -13.68 -2.14
C GLY A 13 14.95 -13.25 -2.28
N ALA A 14 14.33 -12.78 -1.21
CA ALA A 14 13.00 -12.17 -1.23
C ALA A 14 12.99 -10.77 -1.87
N TYR A 15 11.81 -10.30 -2.22
CA TYR A 15 11.55 -8.98 -2.78
C TYR A 15 10.68 -8.18 -1.81
N GLU A 16 11.02 -6.91 -1.63
CA GLU A 16 10.28 -5.95 -0.81
C GLU A 16 9.94 -4.73 -1.65
N TYR A 17 8.64 -4.52 -1.88
CA TYR A 17 8.14 -3.37 -2.62
C TYR A 17 7.46 -2.42 -1.66
N THR A 18 7.81 -1.14 -1.70
CA THR A 18 7.25 -0.12 -0.84
C THR A 18 6.56 0.95 -1.67
N ALA A 19 5.23 0.99 -1.62
CA ALA A 19 4.44 2.06 -2.19
C ALA A 19 4.22 3.15 -1.14
N THR A 20 4.78 4.34 -1.41
CA THR A 20 4.54 5.54 -0.61
C THR A 20 3.58 6.45 -1.37
N CYS A 21 2.43 6.71 -0.78
CA CYS A 21 1.49 7.70 -1.25
C CYS A 21 1.56 8.93 -0.35
N ARG A 22 1.82 10.09 -0.96
CA ARG A 22 1.73 11.38 -0.27
C ARG A 22 0.72 12.27 -0.98
N GLU A 23 -0.39 12.53 -0.30
CA GLU A 23 -1.36 13.56 -0.65
C GLU A 23 -1.55 14.57 0.48
N GLU A 24 -2.08 15.74 0.11
CA GLU A 24 -2.20 16.92 0.98
C GLU A 24 -2.95 16.63 2.29
N HIS A 25 -3.88 15.68 2.27
CA HIS A 25 -4.70 15.29 3.42
C HIS A 25 -4.40 13.88 3.97
N TYR A 26 -3.63 13.06 3.25
CA TYR A 26 -3.35 11.69 3.64
C TYR A 26 -2.00 11.20 3.15
N HIS A 27 -1.23 10.62 4.07
CA HIS A 27 0.04 9.98 3.79
C HIS A 27 -0.03 8.53 4.25
N PHE A 28 0.27 7.60 3.36
CA PHE A 28 0.34 6.18 3.72
C PHE A 28 1.50 5.49 3.02
N VAL A 29 2.07 4.50 3.71
CA VAL A 29 3.15 3.65 3.22
C VAL A 29 2.66 2.22 3.29
N ILE A 30 2.71 1.53 2.17
CA ILE A 30 2.36 0.11 2.07
C ILE A 30 3.59 -0.64 1.62
N THR A 31 3.89 -1.72 2.32
CA THR A 31 4.98 -2.63 1.95
C THR A 31 4.37 -3.96 1.58
N GLY A 32 4.80 -4.50 0.44
CA GLY A 32 4.51 -5.85 0.01
C GLY A 32 5.80 -6.67 0.00
N LYS A 33 5.71 -7.92 0.44
CA LYS A 33 6.85 -8.84 0.48
C LYS A 33 6.49 -10.13 -0.23
N GLY A 34 7.49 -10.75 -0.84
CA GLY A 34 7.31 -12.06 -1.46
C GLY A 34 8.63 -12.66 -1.93
N ASP A 35 8.64 -13.97 -2.14
CA ASP A 35 9.84 -14.70 -2.60
C ASP A 35 10.21 -14.37 -4.06
N THR A 36 9.28 -13.80 -4.82
CA THR A 36 9.51 -13.38 -6.20
C THR A 36 9.01 -11.96 -6.43
N ALA A 37 9.53 -11.33 -7.49
CA ALA A 37 9.09 -10.02 -7.95
C ALA A 37 7.58 -9.94 -8.20
N THR A 38 6.94 -11.04 -8.61
CA THR A 38 5.50 -11.13 -8.84
C THR A 38 4.74 -11.28 -7.52
N ASP A 39 5.27 -12.08 -6.59
CA ASP A 39 4.65 -12.32 -5.29
C ASP A 39 4.62 -11.04 -4.44
N ALA A 40 5.74 -10.30 -4.40
CA ALA A 40 5.81 -9.00 -3.74
C ALA A 40 4.88 -7.95 -4.37
N ASP A 41 4.65 -8.02 -5.69
CA ASP A 41 3.70 -7.14 -6.39
C ASP A 41 2.25 -7.49 -6.01
N HIS A 42 1.92 -8.78 -5.98
CA HIS A 42 0.61 -9.28 -5.61
C HIS A 42 0.27 -8.94 -4.15
N ASP A 43 1.22 -9.12 -3.23
CA ASP A 43 1.06 -8.78 -1.82
C ASP A 43 0.89 -7.26 -1.63
N LEU A 44 1.70 -6.46 -2.32
CA LEU A 44 1.57 -4.99 -2.31
C LEU A 44 0.18 -4.55 -2.81
N LEU A 45 -0.28 -5.09 -3.94
CA LEU A 45 -1.59 -4.78 -4.52
C LEU A 45 -2.73 -5.18 -3.59
N ARG A 46 -2.62 -6.35 -2.95
CA ARG A 46 -3.59 -6.82 -1.97
C ARG A 46 -3.67 -5.86 -0.77
N ASN A 47 -2.52 -5.47 -0.21
CA ASN A 47 -2.46 -4.56 0.93
C ASN A 47 -3.00 -3.17 0.58
N LEU A 48 -2.77 -2.71 -0.66
CA LEU A 48 -3.33 -1.47 -1.18
C LEU A 48 -4.85 -1.53 -1.33
N ASN A 49 -5.37 -2.66 -1.80
CA ASN A 49 -6.81 -2.85 -1.94
C ASN A 49 -7.52 -2.94 -0.58
N ASP A 50 -6.92 -3.63 0.41
CA ASP A 50 -7.43 -3.69 1.78
C ASP A 50 -7.48 -2.30 2.42
N MET A 51 -6.40 -1.52 2.27
CA MET A 51 -6.40 -0.14 2.77
C MET A 51 -7.46 0.71 2.06
N LYS A 52 -7.60 0.59 0.74
CA LYS A 52 -8.62 1.33 -0.01
C LYS A 52 -10.03 1.01 0.50
N GLN A 53 -10.31 -0.26 0.75
CA GLN A 53 -11.61 -0.69 1.29
C GLN A 53 -11.85 -0.10 2.68
N ARG A 54 -10.85 -0.17 3.57
CA ARG A 54 -10.94 0.40 4.92
C ARG A 54 -11.04 1.92 4.92
N LEU A 55 -10.35 2.60 4.01
CA LEU A 55 -10.45 4.06 3.85
C LEU A 55 -11.84 4.46 3.35
N ASP A 56 -12.43 3.68 2.45
CA ASP A 56 -13.80 3.88 1.97
C ASP A 56 -14.81 3.71 3.12
N GLU A 57 -14.63 2.69 3.97
CA GLU A 57 -15.44 2.48 5.18
C GLU A 57 -15.29 3.63 6.18
N VAL A 58 -14.07 4.15 6.39
CA VAL A 58 -13.80 5.31 7.27
C VAL A 58 -14.38 6.60 6.67
N ALA A 59 -14.29 6.80 5.36
CA ALA A 59 -14.87 7.96 4.69
C ALA A 59 -16.40 7.95 4.74
N GLN A 60 -17.02 6.77 4.67
CA GLN A 60 -18.47 6.60 4.82
C GLN A 60 -18.94 6.78 6.27
N THR A 61 -18.20 6.26 7.26
CA THR A 61 -18.52 6.45 8.68
C THR A 61 -18.23 7.88 9.17
N GLY A 62 -17.25 8.55 8.60
CA GLY A 62 -16.95 9.98 8.87
C GLY A 62 -18.05 10.95 8.40
N LYS A 63 -18.94 10.53 7.48
CA LYS A 63 -20.12 11.33 7.07
C LYS A 63 -21.33 11.17 7.99
N LEU A 64 -21.30 10.28 8.99
CA LEU A 64 -22.42 10.02 9.89
C LEU A 64 -22.30 10.74 11.25
N SER A 65 -21.39 11.70 11.38
CA SER A 65 -21.26 12.54 12.57
C SER A 65 -21.02 14.00 12.20
N ALA A 66 -22.00 14.60 11.53
CA ALA A 66 -22.20 16.04 11.46
C ALA A 66 -23.69 16.34 11.47
#